data_AF-A0A931X6Z1-F1
#
_entry.id   AF-A0A931X6Z1-F1
#
_cell.length_a   1.000
_cell.length_b   1.000
_cell.length_c   1.000
_cell.angle_alpha   90.00
_cell.angle_beta   90.00
_cell.angle_gamma   90.00
#
_symmetry.space_group_name_H-M   'P 1'
#
loop_
_entity.id
_entity.type
_entity.pdbx_description
1 polymer ?
#
loop_
_entity_poly.entity_id
_entity_poly.type
_entity_poly.pdbx_seq_one_letter_code
_entity_poly.pdbx_strand_id
1 'polypeptide(L)'
;METLALWVLVVLFVGAFAAQMATRVRLIAAAPNNFSLERPGFRVWRFLVDVVGQRKTIVERPVAGIAHALVFWGFVAFGLYTLAEFLKGLGIADLTHAGWFRAYRAALTPFAIAVLAGIVYLLIRRAFVRPAGLGEKVSLESVVIALFIATLMATFLLGWRLDEASVAGRVNWWVHAIVILAFLSLIPGSKHLHLLLSPITVFLRSPQLGNVPNLDFEKEEVGLETIKDLAGKMVLDAFTCVECGRCQVNCPAWGAGKELNPKTIILSTEDALLAGKRDATLAEIYTEKALWQCTTCGACENQCPVGIEHLPILIGSRRGLVSNGDAPEYLGAMYNLLERRGNIWGLGYDQRQKFVESAALETFDPARHDVLVWLGCAGAFEADYQKSFRSLFEILRARGVRFGVLAKERCTGDPAKRTGNEYMFQELANANIADLKASKAKKIVTSCPHCVKTIGDDYRRFGYEVEIVHSAVFVEEVTRDLRLAAGGDGPDGAVTYHDPCYLARYGGKVDEPRSLLARFGADVREPVRNRENPYCCGAGGGLLFADKEEEPGARISDVRFKQLQETGAGTVVTACPFCSIMLKGAQASAPGSEVQFVDLMTFVNGRLPRARG
;
A
#
# COMPACT_ATOMS: atom_id res chain seq x y z
N MET A 1 2.68 -47.91 -26.69
CA MET A 1 1.59 -46.96 -27.06
C MET A 1 1.39 -45.91 -25.97
N GLU A 2 1.33 -46.29 -24.69
CA GLU A 2 1.15 -45.36 -23.55
C GLU A 2 2.20 -44.23 -23.48
N THR A 3 3.49 -44.55 -23.60
CA THR A 3 4.57 -43.54 -23.62
C THR A 3 4.43 -42.54 -24.76
N LEU A 4 4.09 -43.00 -25.97
CA LEU A 4 3.86 -42.14 -27.12
C LEU A 4 2.66 -41.21 -26.90
N ALA A 5 1.57 -41.74 -26.34
CA ALA A 5 0.40 -40.94 -25.99
C ALA A 5 0.75 -39.84 -24.96
N LEU A 6 1.55 -40.18 -23.94
CA LEU A 6 2.02 -39.21 -22.96
C LEU A 6 2.87 -38.10 -23.61
N TRP A 7 3.81 -38.46 -24.50
CA TRP A 7 4.61 -37.49 -25.25
C TRP A 7 3.73 -36.50 -26.03
N VAL A 8 2.72 -37.01 -26.74
CA VAL A 8 1.78 -36.16 -27.49
C VAL A 8 1.03 -35.21 -26.56
N LEU A 9 0.51 -35.70 -25.43
CA LEU A 9 -0.18 -34.86 -24.44
C LEU A 9 0.76 -33.81 -23.84
N VAL A 10 1.97 -34.18 -23.44
CA VAL A 10 2.96 -33.24 -22.89
C VAL A 10 3.23 -32.13 -23.90
N VAL A 11 3.52 -32.45 -25.16
CA VAL A 11 3.78 -31.45 -26.21
C VAL A 11 2.57 -30.53 -26.41
N LEU A 12 1.35 -31.09 -26.42
CA LEU A 12 0.12 -30.31 -26.60
C LEU A 12 -0.14 -29.35 -25.44
N PHE A 13 -0.12 -29.83 -24.19
CA PHE A 13 -0.44 -29.03 -23.00
C PHE A 13 0.68 -28.02 -22.69
N VAL A 14 1.95 -28.42 -22.82
CA VAL A 14 3.11 -27.49 -22.68
C VAL A 14 3.11 -26.46 -23.80
N GLY A 15 2.79 -26.85 -25.04
CA GLY A 15 2.64 -25.93 -26.16
C GLY A 15 1.55 -24.88 -25.92
N ALA A 16 0.38 -25.30 -25.42
CA ALA A 16 -0.71 -24.39 -25.05
C ALA A 16 -0.32 -23.44 -23.92
N PHE A 17 0.40 -23.93 -22.90
CA PHE A 17 0.95 -23.09 -21.83
C PHE A 17 1.95 -22.06 -22.39
N ALA A 18 2.91 -22.50 -23.20
CA ALA A 18 3.94 -21.65 -23.77
C ALA A 18 3.36 -20.57 -24.70
N ALA A 19 2.37 -20.92 -25.53
CA ALA A 19 1.68 -19.96 -26.39
C ALA A 19 0.97 -18.87 -25.59
N GLN A 20 0.22 -19.25 -24.54
CA GLN A 20 -0.44 -18.26 -23.69
C GLN A 20 0.55 -17.38 -22.95
N MET A 21 1.64 -17.95 -22.40
CA MET A 21 2.68 -17.18 -21.73
C MET A 21 3.42 -16.24 -22.67
N ALA A 22 3.71 -16.67 -23.90
CA ALA A 22 4.35 -15.84 -24.90
C ALA A 22 3.56 -14.55 -25.16
N THR A 23 2.22 -14.60 -25.17
CA THR A 23 1.38 -13.39 -25.30
C THR A 23 1.62 -12.40 -24.15
N ARG A 24 1.60 -12.86 -22.89
CA ARG A 24 1.83 -11.97 -21.73
C ARG A 24 3.25 -11.42 -21.73
N VAL A 25 4.25 -12.27 -21.99
CA VAL A 25 5.66 -11.86 -22.06
C VAL A 25 5.87 -10.81 -23.16
N ARG A 26 5.25 -10.96 -24.32
CA ARG A 26 5.30 -9.95 -25.40
C ARG A 26 4.67 -8.63 -24.97
N LEU A 27 3.53 -8.65 -24.28
CA LEU A 27 2.89 -7.44 -23.78
C LEU A 27 3.76 -6.71 -22.75
N ILE A 28 4.36 -7.46 -21.81
CA ILE A 28 5.29 -6.90 -20.82
C ILE A 28 6.54 -6.33 -21.51
N ALA A 29 7.11 -7.05 -22.48
CA ALA A 29 8.33 -6.63 -23.18
C ALA A 29 8.11 -5.46 -24.15
N ALA A 30 6.89 -5.29 -24.67
CA ALA A 30 6.54 -4.18 -25.54
C ALA A 30 6.29 -2.86 -24.79
N ALA A 31 6.12 -2.91 -23.47
CA ALA A 31 5.92 -1.74 -22.63
C ALA A 31 7.26 -1.07 -22.26
N PRO A 32 7.28 0.25 -22.01
CA PRO A 32 8.49 0.95 -21.56
C PRO A 32 9.08 0.29 -20.30
N ASN A 33 10.33 -0.15 -20.38
CA ASN A 33 10.96 -0.86 -19.27
C ASN A 33 11.32 0.11 -18.14
N ASN A 34 10.69 -0.09 -16.97
CA ASN A 34 10.97 0.66 -15.75
C ASN A 34 11.31 -0.27 -14.56
N PHE A 35 11.76 -1.49 -14.83
CA PHE A 35 12.18 -2.40 -13.77
C PHE A 35 13.44 -1.87 -13.07
N SER A 36 13.41 -1.84 -11.74
CA SER A 36 14.56 -1.42 -10.93
C SER A 36 15.02 -2.57 -10.03
N LEU A 37 16.34 -2.73 -9.93
CA LEU A 37 17.01 -3.72 -9.08
C LEU A 37 17.76 -3.07 -7.90
N GLU A 38 17.54 -1.77 -7.66
CA GLU A 38 18.16 -1.05 -6.55
C GLU A 38 17.81 -1.68 -5.19
N ARG A 39 18.73 -1.57 -4.22
CA ARG A 39 18.59 -2.14 -2.86
C ARG A 39 18.31 -3.66 -2.89
N PRO A 40 19.22 -4.47 -3.47
CA PRO A 40 19.00 -5.91 -3.63
C PRO A 40 18.73 -6.64 -2.30
N GLY A 41 19.42 -6.26 -1.22
CA GLY A 41 19.19 -6.85 0.11
C GLY A 41 17.76 -6.69 0.62
N PHE A 42 17.16 -5.51 0.43
CA PHE A 42 15.76 -5.25 0.78
C PHE A 42 14.80 -6.13 -0.05
N ARG A 43 15.08 -6.29 -1.35
CA ARG A 43 14.25 -7.08 -2.25
C ARG A 43 14.31 -8.57 -1.93
N VAL A 44 15.50 -9.10 -1.67
CA VAL A 44 15.71 -10.50 -1.24
C VAL A 44 15.01 -10.75 0.10
N TRP A 45 15.17 -9.85 1.07
CA TRP A 45 14.47 -9.97 2.35
C TRP A 45 12.95 -9.98 2.17
N ARG A 46 12.40 -9.05 1.38
CA ARG A 46 10.97 -9.00 1.09
C ARG A 46 10.49 -10.27 0.39
N PHE A 47 11.24 -10.79 -0.57
CA PHE A 47 10.94 -12.06 -1.23
C PHE A 47 10.86 -13.20 -0.21
N LEU A 48 11.87 -13.34 0.66
CA LEU A 48 11.88 -14.40 1.68
C LEU A 48 10.72 -14.26 2.66
N VAL A 49 10.37 -13.04 3.07
CA VAL A 49 9.32 -12.83 4.07
C VAL A 49 7.91 -12.92 3.47
N ASP A 50 7.68 -12.29 2.33
CA ASP A 50 6.33 -12.16 1.76
C ASP A 50 5.98 -13.28 0.77
N VAL A 51 6.95 -13.86 0.04
CA VAL A 51 6.72 -14.99 -0.89
C VAL A 51 6.92 -16.33 -0.19
N VAL A 52 8.12 -16.56 0.37
CA VAL A 52 8.47 -17.82 1.03
C VAL A 52 7.77 -17.95 2.38
N GLY A 53 7.85 -16.91 3.21
CA GLY A 53 7.21 -16.85 4.53
C GLY A 53 5.70 -16.54 4.49
N GLN A 54 5.14 -16.17 3.33
CA GLN A 54 3.72 -15.84 3.17
C GLN A 54 3.19 -14.83 4.21
N ARG A 55 4.06 -13.94 4.74
CA ARG A 55 3.74 -13.07 5.90
C ARG A 55 2.45 -12.29 5.71
N LYS A 56 2.33 -11.55 4.58
CA LYS A 56 1.14 -10.75 4.28
C LYS A 56 -0.12 -11.61 4.17
N THR A 57 0.00 -12.82 3.63
CA THR A 57 -1.12 -13.76 3.49
C THR A 57 -1.60 -14.26 4.86
N ILE A 58 -0.68 -14.59 5.76
CA ILE A 58 -0.97 -15.15 7.10
C ILE A 58 -1.45 -14.08 8.08
N VAL A 59 -0.71 -12.98 8.27
CA VAL A 59 -0.98 -11.98 9.33
C VAL A 59 -2.40 -11.43 9.27
N GLU A 60 -2.88 -11.12 8.06
CA GLU A 60 -4.19 -10.49 7.86
C GLU A 60 -5.36 -11.50 7.91
N ARG A 61 -5.11 -12.79 7.64
CA ARG A 61 -6.14 -13.84 7.64
C ARG A 61 -5.53 -15.17 8.09
N PRO A 62 -5.24 -15.36 9.39
CA PRO A 62 -4.40 -16.47 9.87
C PRO A 62 -4.82 -17.85 9.38
N VAL A 63 -6.09 -18.22 9.58
CA VAL A 63 -6.59 -19.57 9.22
C VAL A 63 -6.54 -19.80 7.71
N ALA A 64 -7.09 -18.89 6.92
CA ALA A 64 -7.08 -19.00 5.46
C ALA A 64 -5.67 -18.86 4.87
N GLY A 65 -4.81 -18.08 5.52
CA GLY A 65 -3.43 -17.88 5.11
C GLY A 65 -2.55 -19.09 5.38
N ILE A 66 -2.74 -19.78 6.50
CA ILE A 66 -2.08 -21.07 6.78
C ILE A 66 -2.54 -22.12 5.78
N ALA A 67 -3.85 -22.24 5.54
CA ALA A 67 -4.38 -23.17 4.53
C ALA A 67 -3.80 -22.88 3.13
N HIS A 68 -3.69 -21.60 2.75
CA HIS A 68 -3.05 -21.20 1.50
C HIS A 68 -1.55 -21.51 1.48
N ALA A 69 -0.83 -21.27 2.58
CA ALA A 69 0.60 -21.58 2.69
C ALA A 69 0.86 -23.09 2.57
N LEU A 70 -0.01 -23.94 3.13
CA LEU A 70 0.06 -25.39 2.96
C LEU A 70 -0.08 -25.77 1.48
N VAL A 71 -1.03 -25.18 0.75
CA VAL A 71 -1.19 -25.44 -0.69
C VAL A 71 0.03 -24.96 -1.49
N PHE A 72 0.56 -23.78 -1.20
CA PHE A 72 1.76 -23.23 -1.86
C PHE A 72 2.97 -24.13 -1.67
N TRP A 73 3.32 -24.45 -0.42
CA TRP A 73 4.42 -25.36 -0.13
C TRP A 73 4.12 -26.77 -0.65
N GLY A 74 2.83 -27.15 -0.70
CA GLY A 74 2.25 -28.25 -1.46
C GLY A 74 2.90 -28.39 -2.82
N PHE A 75 2.66 -27.41 -3.68
CA PHE A 75 3.20 -27.39 -5.04
C PHE A 75 4.73 -27.46 -5.07
N VAL A 76 5.43 -26.76 -4.17
CA VAL A 76 6.91 -26.79 -4.12
C VAL A 76 7.42 -28.19 -3.80
N ALA A 77 6.87 -28.85 -2.78
CA ALA A 77 7.28 -30.20 -2.38
C ALA A 77 6.86 -31.25 -3.42
N PHE A 78 5.67 -31.15 -4.01
CA PHE A 78 5.26 -32.12 -5.03
C PHE A 78 5.97 -31.92 -6.38
N GLY A 79 6.67 -30.80 -6.60
CA GLY A 79 7.38 -30.52 -7.85
C GLY A 79 8.40 -31.60 -8.26
N LEU A 80 9.25 -32.04 -7.32
CA LEU A 80 10.24 -33.10 -7.59
C LEU A 80 9.58 -34.48 -7.80
N TYR A 81 8.49 -34.76 -7.07
CA TYR A 81 7.71 -35.98 -7.25
C TYR A 81 7.10 -36.04 -8.65
N THR A 82 6.42 -34.97 -9.06
CA THR A 82 5.86 -34.83 -10.41
C THR A 82 6.92 -34.98 -11.49
N LEU A 83 8.08 -34.34 -11.33
CA LEU A 83 9.17 -34.47 -12.29
C LEU A 83 9.62 -35.92 -12.46
N ALA A 84 9.84 -36.64 -11.35
CA ALA A 84 10.27 -38.04 -11.41
C ALA A 84 9.23 -38.97 -12.05
N GLU A 85 7.94 -38.80 -11.74
CA GLU A 85 6.85 -39.59 -12.32
C GLU A 85 6.72 -39.36 -13.84
N PHE A 86 6.85 -38.11 -14.30
CA PHE A 86 6.83 -37.82 -15.74
C PHE A 86 8.09 -38.34 -16.46
N LEU A 87 9.28 -38.25 -15.85
CA LEU A 87 10.49 -38.84 -16.43
C LEU A 87 10.37 -40.35 -16.63
N LYS A 88 9.76 -41.06 -15.66
CA LYS A 88 9.43 -42.48 -15.76
C LYS A 88 8.42 -42.73 -16.87
N GLY A 89 7.30 -42.01 -16.87
CA GLY A 89 6.23 -42.18 -17.87
C GLY A 89 6.68 -41.91 -19.32
N LEU A 90 7.60 -40.97 -19.51
CA LEU A 90 8.19 -40.63 -20.82
C LEU A 90 9.29 -41.60 -21.26
N GLY A 91 9.71 -42.53 -20.39
CA GLY A 91 10.78 -43.48 -20.66
C GLY A 91 12.18 -42.87 -20.67
N ILE A 92 12.36 -41.69 -20.04
CA ILE A 92 13.64 -40.96 -20.02
C ILE A 92 14.55 -41.47 -18.90
N ALA A 93 14.01 -41.56 -17.68
CA ALA A 93 14.73 -42.03 -16.50
C ALA A 93 13.74 -42.50 -15.42
N ASP A 94 14.05 -43.60 -14.74
CA ASP A 94 13.26 -44.06 -13.59
C ASP A 94 14.02 -43.82 -12.28
N LEU A 95 13.68 -42.72 -11.62
CA LEU A 95 14.22 -42.36 -10.30
C LEU A 95 13.40 -42.99 -9.15
N THR A 96 12.26 -43.62 -9.45
CA THR A 96 11.28 -44.04 -8.44
C THR A 96 11.75 -45.21 -7.59
N HIS A 97 12.68 -46.02 -8.13
CA HIS A 97 13.31 -47.14 -7.42
C HIS A 97 14.37 -46.72 -6.40
N ALA A 98 14.91 -45.51 -6.52
CA ALA A 98 15.99 -45.03 -5.64
C ALA A 98 15.53 -44.96 -4.18
N GLY A 99 16.38 -45.39 -3.24
CA GLY A 99 16.05 -45.42 -1.81
C GLY A 99 15.68 -44.03 -1.26
N TRP A 100 16.40 -42.99 -1.67
CA TRP A 100 16.11 -41.61 -1.29
C TRP A 100 14.75 -41.13 -1.81
N PHE A 101 14.34 -41.55 -3.01
CA PHE A 101 13.05 -41.16 -3.59
C PHE A 101 11.89 -41.86 -2.87
N ARG A 102 12.05 -43.12 -2.48
CA ARG A 102 11.05 -43.83 -1.67
C ARG A 102 10.86 -43.16 -0.29
N ALA A 103 11.96 -42.77 0.36
CA ALA A 103 11.91 -42.00 1.59
C ALA A 103 11.24 -40.63 1.40
N TYR A 104 11.58 -39.93 0.31
CA TYR A 104 10.96 -38.66 -0.08
C TYR A 104 9.45 -38.79 -0.30
N ARG A 105 9.02 -39.79 -1.09
CA ARG A 105 7.61 -40.10 -1.33
C ARG A 105 6.86 -40.38 -0.03
N ALA A 106 7.47 -41.13 0.90
CA ALA A 106 6.89 -41.38 2.22
C ALA A 106 6.72 -40.08 3.03
N ALA A 107 7.72 -39.19 3.00
CA ALA A 107 7.67 -37.90 3.69
C ALA A 107 6.59 -36.95 3.12
N LEU A 108 6.20 -37.10 1.84
CA LEU A 108 5.13 -36.32 1.22
C LEU A 108 3.72 -36.75 1.67
N THR A 109 3.54 -37.93 2.26
CA THR A 109 2.22 -38.43 2.72
C THR A 109 1.51 -37.53 3.73
N PRO A 110 2.13 -37.15 4.88
CA PRO A 110 1.48 -36.22 5.81
C PRO A 110 1.20 -34.86 5.15
N PHE A 111 2.04 -34.48 4.19
CA PHE A 111 1.89 -33.24 3.44
C PHE A 111 0.68 -33.26 2.50
N ALA A 112 0.46 -34.37 1.78
CA ALA A 112 -0.73 -34.58 0.96
C ALA A 112 -2.03 -34.44 1.77
N ILE A 113 -2.04 -35.01 2.97
CA ILE A 113 -3.20 -34.95 3.89
C ILE A 113 -3.43 -33.50 4.33
N ALA A 114 -2.37 -32.76 4.70
CA ALA A 114 -2.47 -31.36 5.10
C ALA A 114 -2.96 -30.45 3.96
N VAL A 115 -2.45 -30.65 2.73
CA VAL A 115 -2.91 -29.93 1.54
C VAL A 115 -4.37 -30.24 1.24
N LEU A 116 -4.77 -31.52 1.33
CA LEU A 116 -6.16 -31.93 1.11
C LEU A 116 -7.11 -31.32 2.14
N ALA A 117 -6.74 -31.30 3.43
CA ALA A 117 -7.52 -30.63 4.46
C ALA A 117 -7.60 -29.11 4.20
N GLY A 118 -6.49 -28.48 3.81
CA GLY A 118 -6.42 -27.06 3.48
C GLY A 118 -7.32 -26.69 2.30
N ILE A 119 -7.30 -27.45 1.21
CA ILE A 119 -8.12 -27.16 0.02
C ILE A 119 -9.61 -27.39 0.29
N VAL A 120 -9.97 -28.43 1.06
CA VAL A 120 -11.35 -28.67 1.51
C VAL A 120 -11.84 -27.49 2.35
N TYR A 121 -11.04 -27.01 3.30
CA TYR A 121 -11.36 -25.82 4.08
C TYR A 121 -11.57 -24.58 3.19
N LEU A 122 -10.67 -24.33 2.23
CA LEU A 122 -10.76 -23.18 1.33
C LEU A 122 -12.00 -23.26 0.41
N LEU A 123 -12.37 -24.46 -0.03
CA LEU A 123 -13.60 -24.73 -0.79
C LEU A 123 -14.85 -24.44 0.04
N ILE A 124 -14.94 -25.00 1.25
CA ILE A 124 -16.07 -24.77 2.17
C ILE A 124 -16.21 -23.27 2.46
N ARG A 125 -15.10 -22.60 2.80
CA ARG A 125 -15.09 -21.16 3.05
C ARG A 125 -15.58 -20.36 1.84
N ARG A 126 -15.23 -20.77 0.63
CA ARG A 126 -15.65 -20.09 -0.61
C ARG A 126 -17.12 -20.35 -0.95
N ALA A 127 -17.63 -21.55 -0.72
CA ALA A 127 -19.02 -21.91 -1.02
C ALA A 127 -20.02 -21.31 -0.02
N PHE A 128 -19.69 -21.32 1.28
CA PHE A 128 -20.62 -21.02 2.36
C PHE A 128 -20.36 -19.67 3.07
N VAL A 129 -19.12 -19.30 3.40
CA VAL A 129 -18.82 -18.08 4.19
C VAL A 129 -18.84 -16.81 3.34
N ARG A 130 -18.38 -16.89 2.08
CA ARG A 130 -18.40 -15.79 1.09
C ARG A 130 -17.92 -14.41 1.61
N PRO A 131 -16.63 -14.27 1.92
CA PRO A 131 -16.06 -12.98 2.34
C PRO A 131 -16.25 -11.90 1.26
N ALA A 132 -16.54 -10.66 1.67
CA ALA A 132 -16.82 -9.53 0.78
C ALA A 132 -15.80 -9.32 -0.37
N GLY A 133 -14.51 -9.59 -0.12
CA GLY A 133 -13.46 -9.44 -1.15
C GLY A 133 -13.48 -10.49 -2.27
N LEU A 134 -14.25 -11.58 -2.15
CA LEU A 134 -14.34 -12.63 -3.18
C LEU A 134 -15.53 -12.44 -4.14
N GLY A 135 -16.35 -11.40 -3.94
CA GLY A 135 -17.55 -11.16 -4.72
C GLY A 135 -18.73 -12.05 -4.30
N GLU A 136 -19.89 -11.81 -4.91
CA GLU A 136 -21.14 -12.51 -4.58
C GLU A 136 -21.27 -13.89 -5.23
N LYS A 137 -20.57 -14.10 -6.37
CA LYS A 137 -20.63 -15.34 -7.15
C LYS A 137 -19.41 -16.22 -6.87
N VAL A 138 -19.66 -17.53 -6.76
CA VAL A 138 -18.58 -18.52 -6.66
C VAL A 138 -17.87 -18.60 -8.01
N SER A 139 -16.58 -18.25 -8.04
CA SER A 139 -15.74 -18.39 -9.23
C SER A 139 -15.57 -19.88 -9.58
N LEU A 140 -16.14 -20.28 -10.73
CA LEU A 140 -16.07 -21.64 -11.28
C LEU A 140 -14.61 -22.11 -11.40
N GLU A 141 -13.74 -21.24 -11.91
CA GLU A 141 -12.30 -21.48 -12.01
C GLU A 141 -11.69 -21.90 -10.66
N SER A 142 -12.04 -21.24 -9.56
CA SER A 142 -11.52 -21.60 -8.23
C SER A 142 -11.96 -22.99 -7.80
N VAL A 143 -13.18 -23.38 -8.16
CA VAL A 143 -13.75 -24.69 -7.84
C VAL A 143 -13.04 -25.75 -8.66
N VAL A 144 -12.89 -25.55 -9.97
CA VAL A 144 -12.19 -26.46 -10.87
C VAL A 144 -10.75 -26.70 -10.39
N ILE A 145 -10.00 -25.64 -10.09
CA ILE A 145 -8.61 -25.79 -9.61
C ILE A 145 -8.56 -26.48 -8.25
N ALA A 146 -9.47 -26.17 -7.34
CA ALA A 146 -9.50 -26.84 -6.04
C ALA A 146 -9.83 -28.34 -6.17
N LEU A 147 -10.72 -28.71 -7.10
CA LEU A 147 -11.00 -30.11 -7.42
C LEU A 147 -9.79 -30.80 -8.06
N PHE A 148 -9.02 -30.11 -8.90
CA PHE A 148 -7.76 -30.63 -9.44
C PHE A 148 -6.76 -30.92 -8.31
N ILE A 149 -6.52 -29.95 -7.43
CA ILE A 149 -5.61 -30.14 -6.28
C ILE A 149 -6.08 -31.29 -5.39
N ALA A 150 -7.37 -31.35 -5.06
CA ALA A 150 -7.93 -32.45 -4.28
C ALA A 150 -7.75 -33.81 -4.96
N THR A 151 -7.97 -33.87 -6.28
CA THR A 151 -7.76 -35.08 -7.09
C THR A 151 -6.29 -35.49 -7.08
N LEU A 152 -5.35 -34.55 -7.23
CA LEU A 152 -3.91 -34.84 -7.18
C LEU A 152 -3.50 -35.43 -5.81
N MET A 153 -3.98 -34.86 -4.72
CA MET A 153 -3.67 -35.37 -3.38
C MET A 153 -4.29 -36.76 -3.15
N ALA A 154 -5.55 -36.96 -3.58
CA ALA A 154 -6.22 -38.25 -3.44
C ALA A 154 -5.56 -39.35 -4.26
N THR A 155 -5.25 -39.08 -5.53
CA THR A 155 -4.60 -40.05 -6.43
C THR A 155 -3.16 -40.36 -6.00
N PHE A 156 -2.44 -39.40 -5.41
CA PHE A 156 -1.15 -39.66 -4.75
C PHE A 156 -1.30 -40.63 -3.57
N LEU A 157 -2.28 -40.41 -2.68
CA LEU A 157 -2.53 -41.29 -1.53
C LEU A 157 -2.98 -42.69 -1.95
N LEU A 158 -3.83 -42.79 -2.98
CA LEU A 158 -4.25 -44.06 -3.56
C LEU A 158 -3.08 -44.86 -4.14
N GLY A 159 -2.02 -44.18 -4.61
CA GLY A 159 -0.81 -44.83 -5.10
C GLY A 159 -0.08 -45.68 -4.05
N TRP A 160 -0.38 -45.54 -2.75
CA TRP A 160 0.13 -46.44 -1.70
C TRP A 160 -0.66 -47.74 -1.56
N ARG A 161 -1.91 -47.76 -2.05
CA ARG A 161 -2.82 -48.91 -1.93
C ARG A 161 -2.95 -49.70 -3.23
N LEU A 162 -2.81 -49.03 -4.37
CA LEU A 162 -2.97 -49.64 -5.68
C LEU A 162 -1.64 -50.19 -6.16
N ASP A 163 -1.64 -51.43 -6.64
CA ASP A 163 -0.50 -52.00 -7.36
C ASP A 163 -0.35 -51.30 -8.73
N GLU A 164 0.86 -50.80 -9.03
CA GLU A 164 1.17 -50.11 -10.28
C GLU A 164 0.94 -51.00 -11.51
N ALA A 165 1.12 -52.31 -11.39
CA ALA A 165 0.89 -53.26 -12.48
C ALA A 165 -0.61 -53.53 -12.73
N SER A 166 -1.48 -53.20 -11.78
CA SER A 166 -2.92 -53.40 -11.90
C SER A 166 -3.57 -52.39 -12.85
N VAL A 167 -4.75 -52.74 -13.39
CA VAL A 167 -5.55 -51.80 -14.20
C VAL A 167 -5.90 -50.55 -13.38
N ALA A 168 -6.28 -50.71 -12.11
CA ALA A 168 -6.61 -49.60 -11.22
C ALA A 168 -5.42 -48.67 -10.97
N GLY A 169 -4.21 -49.22 -10.80
CA GLY A 169 -2.97 -48.45 -10.67
C GLY A 169 -2.67 -47.62 -11.90
N ARG A 170 -2.76 -48.21 -13.10
CA ARG A 170 -2.61 -47.49 -14.37
C ARG A 170 -3.63 -46.37 -14.54
N VAL A 171 -4.90 -46.64 -14.25
CA VAL A 171 -5.96 -45.61 -14.32
C VAL A 171 -5.66 -44.46 -13.36
N ASN A 172 -5.30 -44.75 -12.12
CA ASN A 172 -4.95 -43.73 -11.12
C ASN A 172 -3.78 -42.84 -11.59
N TRP A 173 -2.73 -43.45 -12.16
CA TRP A 173 -1.59 -42.73 -12.70
C TRP A 173 -1.99 -41.81 -13.87
N TRP A 174 -2.78 -42.31 -14.82
CA TRP A 174 -3.26 -41.51 -15.95
C TRP A 174 -4.15 -40.35 -15.52
N VAL A 175 -5.07 -40.57 -14.57
CA VAL A 175 -5.88 -39.49 -14.00
C VAL A 175 -4.97 -38.43 -13.37
N HIS A 176 -3.99 -38.84 -12.57
CA HIS A 176 -3.03 -37.93 -11.96
C HIS A 176 -2.26 -37.11 -13.01
N ALA A 177 -1.69 -37.77 -14.03
CA ALA A 177 -0.92 -37.14 -15.08
C ALA A 177 -1.75 -36.16 -15.93
N ILE A 178 -2.97 -36.55 -16.32
CA ILE A 178 -3.88 -35.69 -17.10
C ILE A 178 -4.28 -34.46 -16.29
N VAL A 179 -4.58 -34.60 -14.99
CA VAL A 179 -4.91 -33.45 -14.14
C VAL A 179 -3.73 -32.50 -14.01
N ILE A 180 -2.48 -32.99 -13.92
CA ILE A 180 -1.28 -32.13 -13.91
C ILE A 180 -1.16 -31.35 -15.23
N LEU A 181 -1.28 -32.03 -16.38
CA LEU A 181 -1.17 -31.40 -17.69
C LEU A 181 -2.29 -30.38 -17.92
N ALA A 182 -3.53 -30.74 -17.58
CA ALA A 182 -4.67 -29.83 -17.66
C ALA A 182 -4.48 -28.62 -16.74
N PHE A 183 -4.01 -28.83 -15.51
CA PHE A 183 -3.72 -27.73 -14.59
C PHE A 183 -2.65 -26.79 -15.17
N LEU A 184 -1.55 -27.34 -15.70
CA LEU A 184 -0.47 -26.57 -16.32
C LEU A 184 -1.01 -25.63 -17.41
N SER A 185 -1.81 -26.13 -18.35
CA SER A 185 -2.32 -25.29 -19.45
C SER A 185 -3.35 -24.25 -19.02
N LEU A 186 -4.05 -24.45 -17.90
CA LEU A 186 -5.00 -23.46 -17.37
C LEU A 186 -4.30 -22.31 -16.66
N ILE A 187 -3.10 -22.50 -16.09
CA ILE A 187 -2.41 -21.49 -15.27
C ILE A 187 -2.36 -20.10 -15.96
N PRO A 188 -1.88 -19.94 -17.21
CA PRO A 188 -1.68 -18.62 -17.81
C PRO A 188 -2.96 -17.82 -18.09
N GLY A 189 -4.09 -18.52 -18.28
CA GLY A 189 -5.40 -17.93 -18.56
C GLY A 189 -6.27 -17.77 -17.31
N SER A 190 -5.69 -17.96 -16.13
CA SER A 190 -6.40 -18.04 -14.86
C SER A 190 -5.70 -17.15 -13.82
N LYS A 191 -6.37 -16.85 -12.70
CA LYS A 191 -5.72 -16.10 -11.61
C LYS A 191 -4.60 -16.87 -10.90
N HIS A 192 -4.37 -18.13 -11.27
CA HIS A 192 -3.25 -18.94 -10.78
C HIS A 192 -1.93 -18.60 -11.48
N LEU A 193 -1.93 -17.74 -12.50
CA LEU A 193 -0.70 -17.18 -13.08
C LEU A 193 0.20 -16.51 -12.02
N HIS A 194 -0.38 -16.04 -10.92
CA HIS A 194 0.38 -15.51 -9.79
C HIS A 194 1.41 -16.49 -9.20
N LEU A 195 1.22 -17.81 -9.37
CA LEU A 195 2.20 -18.81 -8.93
C LEU A 195 3.56 -18.59 -9.61
N LEU A 196 3.55 -18.06 -10.84
CA LEU A 196 4.74 -17.76 -11.62
C LEU A 196 5.17 -16.30 -11.49
N LEU A 197 4.21 -15.36 -11.55
CA LEU A 197 4.54 -13.93 -11.59
C LEU A 197 4.70 -13.28 -10.22
N SER A 198 4.00 -13.74 -9.18
CA SER A 198 4.10 -13.12 -7.84
C SER A 198 5.53 -13.07 -7.30
N PRO A 199 6.39 -14.10 -7.43
CA PRO A 199 7.77 -14.02 -6.97
C PRO A 199 8.55 -12.90 -7.66
N ILE A 200 8.35 -12.72 -8.97
CA ILE A 200 8.98 -11.68 -9.79
C ILE A 200 8.43 -10.31 -9.41
N THR A 201 7.12 -10.16 -9.31
CA THR A 201 6.44 -8.90 -8.99
C THR A 201 6.78 -8.41 -7.59
N VAL A 202 6.79 -9.31 -6.60
CA VAL A 202 7.23 -8.99 -5.22
C VAL A 202 8.72 -8.65 -5.20
N PHE A 203 9.56 -9.23 -6.05
CA PHE A 203 10.96 -8.85 -6.12
C PHE A 203 11.16 -7.45 -6.75
N LEU A 204 10.40 -7.14 -7.81
CA LEU A 204 10.52 -5.89 -8.59
C LEU A 204 9.79 -4.69 -8.01
N ARG A 205 8.80 -4.87 -7.13
CA ARG A 205 8.06 -3.77 -6.49
C ARG A 205 8.99 -2.72 -5.85
N SER A 206 8.62 -1.45 -5.90
CA SER A 206 9.40 -0.35 -5.29
C SER A 206 9.66 -0.56 -3.79
N PRO A 207 10.83 -0.14 -3.27
CA PRO A 207 11.06 0.02 -1.83
C PRO A 207 10.21 1.14 -1.22
N GLN A 208 9.88 2.16 -2.00
CA GLN A 208 9.06 3.30 -1.58
C GLN A 208 7.60 3.08 -1.98
N LEU A 209 6.69 3.21 -1.02
CA LEU A 209 5.23 3.16 -1.25
C LEU A 209 4.78 4.38 -2.06
N GLY A 210 3.86 4.20 -3.02
CA GLY A 210 3.41 5.29 -3.87
C GLY A 210 4.54 5.98 -4.64
N ASN A 211 5.49 5.18 -5.15
CA ASN A 211 6.60 5.66 -5.95
C ASN A 211 6.12 6.16 -7.32
N VAL A 212 6.11 7.47 -7.51
CA VAL A 212 5.75 8.09 -8.80
C VAL A 212 6.91 8.97 -9.27
N PRO A 213 7.66 8.56 -10.31
CA PRO A 213 8.72 9.36 -10.92
C PRO A 213 8.27 10.76 -11.33
N ASN A 214 9.22 11.69 -11.46
CA ASN A 214 8.92 12.99 -12.03
C ASN A 214 8.76 12.87 -13.54
N LEU A 215 7.93 13.71 -14.15
CA LEU A 215 7.88 13.80 -15.61
C LEU A 215 9.10 14.56 -16.12
N ASP A 216 9.61 14.12 -17.25
CA ASP A 216 10.65 14.79 -18.00
C ASP A 216 10.02 15.64 -19.11
N PHE A 217 9.84 16.93 -18.84
CA PHE A 217 9.22 17.85 -19.79
C PHE A 217 10.08 18.10 -21.04
N GLU A 218 11.40 17.88 -20.97
CA GLU A 218 12.28 17.96 -22.16
C GLU A 218 12.00 16.81 -23.14
N LYS A 219 11.39 15.71 -22.65
CA LYS A 219 10.92 14.58 -23.45
C LYS A 219 9.41 14.61 -23.73
N GLU A 220 8.77 15.75 -23.50
CA GLU A 220 7.33 15.94 -23.74
C GLU A 220 6.45 14.95 -22.95
N GLU A 221 6.89 14.52 -21.77
CA GLU A 221 6.11 13.60 -20.93
C GLU A 221 4.90 14.31 -20.30
N VAL A 222 3.70 13.76 -20.50
CA VAL A 222 2.41 14.33 -20.02
C VAL A 222 1.72 13.47 -18.95
N GLY A 223 2.19 12.25 -18.69
CA GLY A 223 1.56 11.29 -17.78
C GLY A 223 1.12 10.02 -18.50
N LEU A 224 0.09 9.35 -17.97
CA LEU A 224 -0.51 8.17 -18.60
C LEU A 224 -1.87 8.57 -19.18
N GLU A 225 -2.04 8.50 -20.49
CA GLU A 225 -3.30 8.84 -21.15
C GLU A 225 -4.07 7.59 -21.58
N THR A 226 -3.35 6.62 -22.11
CA THR A 226 -3.88 5.40 -22.73
C THR A 226 -3.16 4.14 -22.23
N ILE A 227 -3.68 2.97 -22.60
CA ILE A 227 -3.10 1.67 -22.21
C ILE A 227 -1.65 1.49 -22.71
N LYS A 228 -1.28 2.09 -23.85
CA LYS A 228 0.08 1.97 -24.39
C LYS A 228 1.15 2.71 -23.57
N ASP A 229 0.73 3.67 -22.72
CA ASP A 229 1.64 4.48 -21.90
C ASP A 229 2.04 3.74 -20.61
N LEU A 230 1.36 2.63 -20.29
CA LEU A 230 1.66 1.82 -19.12
C LEU A 230 3.08 1.24 -19.19
N ALA A 231 3.87 1.52 -18.17
CA ALA A 231 5.21 0.99 -18.06
C ALA A 231 5.22 -0.53 -17.75
N GLY A 232 6.32 -1.22 -18.05
CA GLY A 232 6.46 -2.67 -17.94
C GLY A 232 6.10 -3.24 -16.56
N LYS A 233 6.39 -2.51 -15.47
CA LYS A 233 5.97 -2.90 -14.11
C LYS A 233 4.45 -2.84 -13.91
N MET A 234 3.76 -1.87 -14.51
CA MET A 234 2.30 -1.77 -14.45
C MET A 234 1.63 -2.89 -15.25
N VAL A 235 2.21 -3.24 -16.42
CA VAL A 235 1.75 -4.37 -17.23
C VAL A 235 1.98 -5.71 -16.52
N LEU A 236 3.14 -5.89 -15.87
CA LEU A 236 3.40 -7.06 -15.03
C LEU A 236 2.39 -7.15 -13.87
N ASP A 237 2.09 -6.02 -13.23
CA ASP A 237 1.13 -5.95 -12.13
C ASP A 237 -0.28 -6.38 -12.53
N ALA A 238 -0.73 -5.98 -13.74
CA ALA A 238 -2.00 -6.41 -14.32
C ALA A 238 -2.13 -7.94 -14.35
N PHE A 239 -1.11 -8.64 -14.85
CA PHE A 239 -1.10 -10.11 -14.94
C PHE A 239 -0.79 -10.85 -13.64
N THR A 240 -0.44 -10.14 -12.56
CA THR A 240 -0.11 -10.76 -11.26
C THR A 240 -1.33 -10.83 -10.32
N CYS A 241 -2.45 -10.18 -10.68
CA CYS A 241 -3.63 -10.11 -9.80
C CYS A 241 -4.18 -11.49 -9.42
N VAL A 242 -4.38 -11.71 -8.12
CA VAL A 242 -4.97 -12.95 -7.56
C VAL A 242 -6.43 -12.83 -7.20
N GLU A 243 -7.03 -11.67 -7.50
CA GLU A 243 -8.43 -11.39 -7.21
C GLU A 243 -8.87 -11.52 -5.74
N CYS A 244 -7.94 -11.49 -4.79
CA CYS A 244 -8.22 -11.74 -3.37
C CYS A 244 -9.07 -10.67 -2.65
N GLY A 245 -9.24 -9.51 -3.30
CA GLY A 245 -10.04 -8.38 -2.83
C GLY A 245 -9.45 -7.62 -1.63
N ARG A 246 -8.20 -7.87 -1.25
CA ARG A 246 -7.56 -7.16 -0.12
C ARG A 246 -7.42 -5.66 -0.37
N CYS A 247 -7.03 -5.28 -1.59
CA CYS A 247 -6.94 -3.88 -1.97
C CYS A 247 -8.31 -3.19 -2.00
N GLN A 248 -9.37 -3.92 -2.37
CA GLN A 248 -10.76 -3.46 -2.34
C GLN A 248 -11.25 -3.21 -0.90
N VAL A 249 -11.20 -4.22 -0.02
CA VAL A 249 -11.75 -4.10 1.35
C VAL A 249 -10.97 -3.11 2.23
N ASN A 250 -9.70 -2.86 1.91
CA ASN A 250 -8.89 -1.88 2.63
C ASN A 250 -8.97 -0.47 2.02
N CYS A 251 -9.53 -0.31 0.82
CA CYS A 251 -9.72 0.98 0.17
C CYS A 251 -10.74 1.82 0.95
N PRO A 252 -10.37 3.01 1.42
CA PRO A 252 -11.30 3.87 2.16
C PRO A 252 -12.43 4.42 1.30
N ALA A 253 -12.21 4.59 -0.01
CA ALA A 253 -13.25 5.04 -0.94
C ALA A 253 -14.31 3.94 -1.13
N TRP A 254 -13.88 2.71 -1.46
CA TRP A 254 -14.77 1.55 -1.55
C TRP A 254 -15.54 1.30 -0.25
N GLY A 255 -14.85 1.33 0.90
CA GLY A 255 -15.47 1.14 2.21
C GLY A 255 -16.49 2.22 2.59
N ALA A 256 -16.42 3.39 1.95
CA ALA A 256 -17.39 4.46 2.10
C ALA A 256 -18.52 4.40 1.06
N GLY A 257 -18.59 3.37 0.22
CA GLY A 257 -19.62 3.23 -0.82
C GLY A 257 -19.35 4.03 -2.10
N LYS A 258 -18.10 4.46 -2.31
CA LYS A 258 -17.67 5.15 -3.53
C LYS A 258 -17.30 4.16 -4.64
N GLU A 259 -17.17 4.67 -5.86
CA GLU A 259 -16.95 3.87 -7.08
C GLU A 259 -15.55 3.24 -7.15
N LEU A 260 -14.52 3.93 -6.64
CA LEU A 260 -13.14 3.46 -6.71
C LEU A 260 -12.96 2.08 -6.07
N ASN A 261 -12.67 1.10 -6.92
CA ASN A 261 -12.22 -0.23 -6.56
C ASN A 261 -10.82 -0.52 -7.10
N PRO A 262 -9.77 -0.49 -6.25
CA PRO A 262 -8.40 -0.77 -6.71
C PRO A 262 -8.21 -2.16 -7.35
N LYS A 263 -9.02 -3.16 -6.97
CA LYS A 263 -8.98 -4.48 -7.62
C LYS A 263 -9.42 -4.36 -9.08
N THR A 264 -10.52 -3.65 -9.33
CA THR A 264 -11.07 -3.45 -10.67
C THR A 264 -10.11 -2.65 -11.55
N ILE A 265 -9.41 -1.65 -11.03
CA ILE A 265 -8.37 -0.93 -11.80
C ILE A 265 -7.37 -1.91 -12.43
N ILE A 266 -6.84 -2.87 -11.66
CA ILE A 266 -5.86 -3.83 -12.16
C ILE A 266 -6.49 -4.84 -13.14
N LEU A 267 -7.69 -5.34 -12.85
CA LEU A 267 -8.37 -6.30 -13.72
C LEU A 267 -8.81 -5.67 -15.05
N SER A 268 -9.39 -4.46 -15.03
CA SER A 268 -9.74 -3.74 -16.25
C SER A 268 -8.50 -3.42 -17.10
N THR A 269 -7.35 -3.24 -16.46
CA THR A 269 -6.06 -3.08 -17.16
C THR A 269 -5.66 -4.36 -17.88
N GLU A 270 -5.73 -5.51 -17.19
CA GLU A 270 -5.48 -6.83 -17.77
C GLU A 270 -6.40 -7.10 -18.97
N ASP A 271 -7.70 -6.86 -18.80
CA ASP A 271 -8.70 -7.05 -19.86
C ASP A 271 -8.40 -6.18 -21.09
N ALA A 272 -8.06 -4.90 -20.87
CA ALA A 272 -7.72 -3.98 -21.96
C ALA A 272 -6.44 -4.39 -22.70
N LEU A 273 -5.42 -4.87 -21.98
CA LEU A 273 -4.18 -5.39 -22.55
C LEU A 273 -4.42 -6.65 -23.40
N LEU A 274 -5.21 -7.60 -22.89
CA LEU A 274 -5.54 -8.84 -23.61
C LEU A 274 -6.45 -8.60 -24.81
N ALA A 275 -7.36 -7.62 -24.73
CA ALA A 275 -8.22 -7.21 -25.84
C ALA A 275 -7.49 -6.36 -26.89
N GLY A 276 -6.23 -5.98 -26.67
CA GLY A 276 -5.47 -5.15 -27.61
C GLY A 276 -5.94 -3.70 -27.70
N LYS A 277 -6.64 -3.18 -26.67
CA LYS A 277 -7.18 -1.81 -26.62
C LYS A 277 -6.09 -0.77 -26.31
N ARG A 278 -5.03 -0.73 -27.12
CA ARG A 278 -3.82 0.07 -26.87
C ARG A 278 -4.09 1.57 -26.76
N ASP A 279 -4.99 2.09 -27.59
CA ASP A 279 -5.32 3.52 -27.66
C ASP A 279 -6.55 3.91 -26.82
N ALA A 280 -7.18 2.95 -26.12
CA ALA A 280 -8.25 3.29 -25.19
C ALA A 280 -7.70 4.12 -24.04
N THR A 281 -8.43 5.18 -23.68
CA THR A 281 -7.98 6.09 -22.61
C THR A 281 -8.15 5.42 -21.26
N LEU A 282 -7.29 5.75 -20.30
CA LEU A 282 -7.42 5.22 -18.95
C LEU A 282 -8.72 5.69 -18.26
N ALA A 283 -9.23 6.86 -18.63
CA ALA A 283 -10.54 7.35 -18.19
C ALA A 283 -11.70 6.48 -18.70
N GLU A 284 -11.66 5.99 -19.95
CA GLU A 284 -12.65 5.05 -20.48
C GLU A 284 -12.63 3.69 -19.78
N ILE A 285 -11.43 3.24 -19.37
CA ILE A 285 -11.26 1.92 -18.74
C ILE A 285 -11.65 1.94 -17.25
N TYR A 286 -11.41 3.05 -16.54
CA TYR A 286 -11.57 3.13 -15.09
C TYR A 286 -12.70 4.03 -14.61
N THR A 287 -13.23 4.91 -15.46
CA THR A 287 -14.00 6.12 -15.14
C THR A 287 -13.17 7.21 -14.44
N GLU A 288 -13.39 8.48 -14.84
CA GLU A 288 -12.72 9.63 -14.21
C GLU A 288 -13.08 9.75 -12.73
N LYS A 289 -14.34 9.45 -12.38
CA LYS A 289 -14.83 9.50 -11.01
C LYS A 289 -14.03 8.56 -10.10
N ALA A 290 -13.77 7.34 -10.53
CA ALA A 290 -12.95 6.41 -9.75
C ALA A 290 -11.51 6.94 -9.59
N LEU A 291 -10.94 7.54 -10.64
CA LEU A 291 -9.59 8.12 -10.58
C LEU A 291 -9.50 9.22 -9.52
N TRP A 292 -10.48 10.13 -9.45
CA TRP A 292 -10.47 11.27 -8.53
C TRP A 292 -10.83 10.91 -7.08
N GLN A 293 -11.46 9.77 -6.83
CA GLN A 293 -11.78 9.27 -5.48
C GLN A 293 -10.57 8.67 -4.71
N CYS A 294 -9.42 8.51 -5.37
CA CYS A 294 -8.23 8.00 -4.72
C CYS A 294 -7.62 9.04 -3.75
N THR A 295 -7.54 8.69 -2.47
CA THR A 295 -6.90 9.55 -1.45
C THR A 295 -5.37 9.49 -1.47
N THR A 296 -4.77 8.67 -2.34
CA THR A 296 -3.33 8.35 -2.35
C THR A 296 -2.81 7.81 -1.02
N CYS A 297 -3.65 7.16 -0.20
CA CYS A 297 -3.23 6.66 1.11
C CYS A 297 -2.36 5.39 1.05
N GLY A 298 -2.28 4.70 -0.09
CA GLY A 298 -1.43 3.50 -0.27
C GLY A 298 -1.91 2.24 0.43
N ALA A 299 -3.16 2.20 0.95
CA ALA A 299 -3.70 1.02 1.62
C ALA A 299 -3.75 -0.22 0.69
N CYS A 300 -4.11 -0.03 -0.58
CA CYS A 300 -4.17 -1.09 -1.58
C CYS A 300 -2.81 -1.78 -1.82
N GLU A 301 -1.74 -0.99 -1.95
CA GLU A 301 -0.38 -1.49 -2.15
C GLU A 301 0.20 -2.11 -0.88
N ASN A 302 -0.05 -1.53 0.31
CA ASN A 302 0.45 -2.09 1.56
C ASN A 302 -0.17 -3.47 1.85
N GLN A 303 -1.40 -3.68 1.42
CA GLN A 303 -2.18 -4.90 1.67
C GLN A 303 -2.09 -5.94 0.57
N CYS A 304 -1.41 -5.63 -0.54
CA CYS A 304 -1.24 -6.55 -1.66
C CYS A 304 -0.17 -7.62 -1.34
N PRO A 305 -0.54 -8.92 -1.28
CA PRO A 305 0.43 -9.98 -0.97
C PRO A 305 1.35 -10.30 -2.15
N VAL A 306 0.95 -9.96 -3.38
CA VAL A 306 1.67 -10.25 -4.62
C VAL A 306 2.43 -9.03 -5.19
N GLY A 307 2.50 -7.94 -4.43
CA GLY A 307 3.38 -6.82 -4.72
C GLY A 307 2.90 -5.81 -5.77
N ILE A 308 1.62 -5.82 -6.14
CA ILE A 308 1.04 -4.87 -7.12
C ILE A 308 1.04 -3.42 -6.60
N GLU A 309 1.48 -2.50 -7.46
CA GLU A 309 1.55 -1.05 -7.24
C GLU A 309 0.41 -0.35 -8.00
N HIS A 310 -0.56 0.20 -7.25
CA HIS A 310 -1.78 0.78 -7.81
C HIS A 310 -1.66 2.30 -8.01
N LEU A 311 -0.92 2.98 -7.13
CA LEU A 311 -0.78 4.43 -7.12
C LEU A 311 -0.04 4.98 -8.35
N PRO A 312 0.98 4.31 -8.93
CA PRO A 312 1.60 4.77 -10.16
C PRO A 312 0.59 4.88 -11.31
N ILE A 313 -0.33 3.92 -11.45
CA ILE A 313 -1.41 3.98 -12.46
C ILE A 313 -2.35 5.13 -12.11
N LEU A 314 -2.90 5.17 -10.90
CA LEU A 314 -3.90 6.17 -10.50
C LEU A 314 -3.38 7.62 -10.60
N ILE A 315 -2.17 7.89 -10.10
CA ILE A 315 -1.56 9.22 -10.16
C ILE A 315 -1.09 9.52 -11.59
N GLY A 316 -0.59 8.52 -12.32
CA GLY A 316 -0.21 8.65 -13.72
C GLY A 316 -1.39 9.01 -14.63
N SER A 317 -2.55 8.37 -14.44
CA SER A 317 -3.79 8.71 -15.16
C SER A 317 -4.25 10.14 -14.86
N ARG A 318 -4.19 10.55 -13.58
CA ARG A 318 -4.50 11.93 -13.19
C ARG A 318 -3.56 12.94 -13.83
N ARG A 319 -2.27 12.60 -14.03
CA ARG A 319 -1.34 13.47 -14.76
C ARG A 319 -1.76 13.66 -16.21
N GLY A 320 -2.11 12.59 -16.91
CA GLY A 320 -2.62 12.68 -18.28
C GLY A 320 -3.82 13.62 -18.36
N LEU A 321 -4.82 13.43 -17.49
CA LEU A 321 -6.00 14.29 -17.41
C LEU A 321 -5.63 15.76 -17.13
N VAL A 322 -4.79 16.03 -16.13
CA VAL A 322 -4.41 17.41 -15.78
C VAL A 322 -3.61 18.08 -16.88
N SER A 323 -2.69 17.36 -17.53
CA SER A 323 -1.90 17.88 -18.66
C SER A 323 -2.77 18.24 -19.87
N ASN A 324 -3.90 17.54 -20.04
CA ASN A 324 -4.88 17.80 -21.10
C ASN A 324 -5.92 18.87 -20.73
N GLY A 325 -5.88 19.40 -19.49
CA GLY A 325 -6.84 20.39 -19.00
C GLY A 325 -8.11 19.81 -18.38
N ASP A 326 -8.20 18.48 -18.23
CA ASP A 326 -9.37 17.74 -17.72
C ASP A 326 -9.32 17.57 -16.19
N ALA A 327 -8.75 18.55 -15.47
CA ALA A 327 -8.75 18.54 -14.02
C ALA A 327 -10.15 18.92 -13.49
N PRO A 328 -10.67 18.26 -12.45
CA PRO A 328 -11.87 18.70 -11.75
C PRO A 328 -11.82 20.17 -11.34
N GLU A 329 -12.95 20.86 -11.42
CA GLU A 329 -13.05 22.31 -11.17
C GLU A 329 -12.49 22.74 -9.80
N TYR A 330 -12.81 21.97 -8.75
CA TYR A 330 -12.30 22.23 -7.39
C TYR A 330 -10.76 22.20 -7.30
N LEU A 331 -10.09 21.44 -8.16
CA LEU A 331 -8.62 21.43 -8.25
C LEU A 331 -8.09 22.66 -8.99
N GLY A 332 -8.81 23.16 -9.98
CA GLY A 332 -8.48 24.42 -10.67
C GLY A 332 -8.38 25.58 -9.69
N ALA A 333 -9.34 25.70 -8.76
CA ALA A 333 -9.28 26.68 -7.68
C ALA A 333 -8.02 26.51 -6.82
N MET A 334 -7.72 25.29 -6.37
CA MET A 334 -6.53 24.98 -5.58
C MET A 334 -5.23 25.31 -6.34
N TYR A 335 -5.13 24.98 -7.63
CA TYR A 335 -3.94 25.26 -8.46
C TYR A 335 -3.68 26.76 -8.57
N ASN A 336 -4.73 27.57 -8.76
CA ASN A 336 -4.62 29.02 -8.78
C ASN A 336 -4.07 29.58 -7.46
N LEU A 337 -4.46 29.01 -6.31
CA LEU A 337 -3.92 29.42 -5.01
C LEU A 337 -2.43 29.07 -4.87
N LEU A 338 -2.03 27.87 -5.31
CA LEU A 338 -0.64 27.44 -5.32
C LEU A 338 0.22 28.35 -6.20
N GLU A 339 -0.25 28.69 -7.39
CA GLU A 339 0.46 29.56 -8.33
C GLU A 339 0.62 30.99 -7.76
N ARG A 340 -0.49 31.61 -7.33
CA ARG A 340 -0.49 33.04 -6.96
C ARG A 340 0.05 33.31 -5.57
N ARG A 341 -0.09 32.34 -4.65
CA ARG A 341 0.19 32.55 -3.21
C ARG A 341 1.20 31.54 -2.66
N GLY A 342 1.58 30.52 -3.42
CA GLY A 342 2.49 29.48 -2.95
C GLY A 342 1.91 28.63 -1.83
N ASN A 343 0.60 28.67 -1.57
CA ASN A 343 -0.05 27.91 -0.50
C ASN A 343 -1.50 27.57 -0.83
N ILE A 344 -2.01 26.51 -0.20
CA ILE A 344 -3.35 25.97 -0.45
C ILE A 344 -4.50 26.79 0.17
N TRP A 345 -4.21 27.83 0.95
CA TRP A 345 -5.21 28.62 1.64
C TRP A 345 -5.42 30.01 1.01
N GLY A 346 -4.61 30.37 0.01
CA GLY A 346 -4.69 31.66 -0.64
C GLY A 346 -4.24 32.85 0.22
N LEU A 347 -3.69 32.60 1.40
CA LEU A 347 -3.35 33.65 2.37
C LEU A 347 -2.03 34.34 2.01
N GLY A 348 -1.95 35.62 2.35
CA GLY A 348 -0.78 36.46 2.11
C GLY A 348 0.38 36.16 3.05
N TYR A 349 1.59 36.47 2.60
CA TYR A 349 2.81 36.22 3.36
C TYR A 349 2.88 37.01 4.67
N ASP A 350 2.21 38.16 4.73
CA ASP A 350 2.06 38.98 5.94
C ASP A 350 1.40 38.21 7.09
N GLN A 351 0.43 37.33 6.80
CA GLN A 351 -0.24 36.53 7.82
C GLN A 351 0.70 35.49 8.43
N ARG A 352 1.55 34.87 7.60
CA ARG A 352 2.62 33.99 8.11
C ARG A 352 3.59 34.77 8.99
N GLN A 353 3.99 35.97 8.59
CA GLN A 353 4.94 36.76 9.37
C GLN A 353 4.39 37.16 10.74
N LYS A 354 3.10 37.53 10.82
CA LYS A 354 2.42 37.74 12.11
C LYS A 354 2.51 36.51 13.02
N PHE A 355 2.39 35.30 12.46
CA PHE A 355 2.56 34.07 13.23
C PHE A 355 4.02 33.87 13.69
N VAL A 356 5.00 34.05 12.80
CA VAL A 356 6.44 33.94 13.10
C VAL A 356 6.84 34.90 14.22
N GLU A 357 6.44 36.16 14.13
CA GLU A 357 6.70 37.20 15.13
C GLU A 357 6.02 36.88 16.47
N SER A 358 4.71 36.56 16.45
CA SER A 358 3.96 36.24 17.68
C SER A 358 4.38 34.93 18.34
N ALA A 359 5.09 34.05 17.63
CA ALA A 359 5.68 32.84 18.18
C ALA A 359 7.15 33.02 18.56
N ALA A 360 7.72 34.22 18.41
CA ALA A 360 9.12 34.55 18.67
C ALA A 360 10.09 33.58 17.98
N LEU A 361 9.90 33.39 16.68
CA LEU A 361 10.70 32.48 15.86
C LEU A 361 11.82 33.23 15.15
N GLU A 362 13.02 32.67 15.20
CA GLU A 362 14.17 33.19 14.47
C GLU A 362 14.27 32.58 13.07
N THR A 363 14.86 33.33 12.13
CA THR A 363 15.30 32.75 10.87
C THR A 363 16.40 31.73 11.14
N PHE A 364 16.30 30.56 10.51
CA PHE A 364 17.30 29.51 10.64
C PHE A 364 18.69 30.00 10.25
N ASP A 365 19.66 29.67 11.10
CA ASP A 365 21.08 29.98 10.95
C ASP A 365 21.85 28.75 11.44
N PRO A 366 22.62 28.08 10.57
CA PRO A 366 23.35 26.86 10.94
C PRO A 366 24.43 27.07 12.01
N ALA A 367 24.83 28.32 12.32
CA ALA A 367 25.74 28.61 13.43
C ALA A 367 25.02 28.65 14.79
N ARG A 368 23.73 28.97 14.81
CA ARG A 368 22.94 29.20 16.03
C ARG A 368 21.94 28.09 16.33
N HIS A 369 21.47 27.39 15.31
CA HIS A 369 20.35 26.48 15.38
C HIS A 369 20.76 25.04 15.04
N ASP A 370 20.22 24.09 15.80
CA ASP A 370 20.47 22.66 15.62
C ASP A 370 19.53 22.06 14.56
N VAL A 371 18.30 22.56 14.48
CA VAL A 371 17.27 22.05 13.57
C VAL A 371 16.47 23.17 12.90
N LEU A 372 16.09 22.93 11.65
CA LEU A 372 15.14 23.77 10.92
C LEU A 372 13.73 23.25 11.14
N VAL A 373 12.81 24.07 11.63
CA VAL A 373 11.40 23.71 11.70
C VAL A 373 10.70 24.17 10.43
N TRP A 374 10.19 23.20 9.66
CA TRP A 374 9.39 23.46 8.46
C TRP A 374 7.91 23.60 8.85
N LEU A 375 7.37 24.80 8.69
CA LEU A 375 5.98 25.11 9.10
C LEU A 375 4.98 24.49 8.11
N GLY A 376 5.33 24.48 6.83
CA GLY A 376 4.45 24.17 5.72
C GLY A 376 3.22 25.09 5.65
N CYS A 377 2.27 24.76 4.78
CA CYS A 377 1.03 25.53 4.68
C CYS A 377 0.20 25.49 5.97
N ALA A 378 0.15 24.33 6.63
CA ALA A 378 -0.66 24.17 7.84
C ALA A 378 -0.10 24.99 9.02
N GLY A 379 1.20 24.90 9.29
CA GLY A 379 1.81 25.68 10.37
C GLY A 379 1.82 27.18 10.07
N ALA A 380 1.96 27.58 8.81
CA ALA A 380 1.98 28.99 8.43
C ALA A 380 0.60 29.66 8.50
N PHE A 381 -0.48 28.94 8.19
CA PHE A 381 -1.76 29.57 7.86
C PHE A 381 -2.99 28.97 8.53
N GLU A 382 -2.92 27.74 9.07
CA GLU A 382 -4.07 27.10 9.71
C GLU A 382 -4.06 27.36 11.22
N ALA A 383 -4.98 28.18 11.71
CA ALA A 383 -4.99 28.69 13.08
C ALA A 383 -5.04 27.58 14.14
N ASP A 384 -5.81 26.51 13.88
CA ASP A 384 -5.88 25.37 14.79
C ASP A 384 -4.56 24.59 14.83
N TYR A 385 -3.84 24.54 13.71
CA TYR A 385 -2.56 23.85 13.63
C TYR A 385 -1.39 24.69 14.14
N GLN A 386 -1.50 26.02 14.09
CA GLN A 386 -0.58 26.92 14.76
C GLN A 386 -0.49 26.65 16.28
N LYS A 387 -1.59 26.21 16.92
CA LYS A 387 -1.58 25.78 18.33
C LYS A 387 -0.68 24.55 18.56
N SER A 388 -0.71 23.59 17.63
CA SER A 388 0.19 22.42 17.65
C SER A 388 1.64 22.86 17.49
N PHE A 389 1.95 23.76 16.55
CA PHE A 389 3.30 24.28 16.37
C PHE A 389 3.80 25.07 17.59
N ARG A 390 2.95 25.89 18.24
CA ARG A 390 3.30 26.54 19.51
C ARG A 390 3.68 25.52 20.59
N SER A 391 2.90 24.45 20.70
CA SER A 391 3.20 23.34 21.61
C SER A 391 4.52 22.66 21.28
N LEU A 392 4.82 22.45 19.99
CA LEU A 392 6.13 21.95 19.55
C LEU A 392 7.25 22.92 19.98
N PHE A 393 7.12 24.22 19.72
CA PHE A 393 8.14 25.21 20.08
C PHE A 393 8.40 25.26 21.59
N GLU A 394 7.35 25.17 22.40
CA GLU A 394 7.45 25.11 23.87
C GLU A 394 8.18 23.86 24.33
N ILE A 395 7.86 22.69 23.77
CA ILE A 395 8.59 21.44 24.03
C ILE A 395 10.07 21.61 23.65
N LEU A 396 10.37 22.12 22.45
CA LEU A 396 11.75 22.29 21.98
C LEU A 396 12.55 23.22 22.89
N ARG A 397 11.97 24.36 23.29
CA ARG A 397 12.59 25.31 24.23
C ARG A 397 12.82 24.68 25.60
N ALA A 398 11.84 23.96 26.14
CA ALA A 398 11.94 23.26 27.42
C ALA A 398 13.00 22.14 27.41
N ARG A 399 13.31 21.60 26.22
CA ARG A 399 14.36 20.61 26.01
C ARG A 399 15.70 21.20 25.55
N GLY A 400 15.82 22.54 25.53
CA GLY A 400 17.05 23.22 25.15
C GLY A 400 17.45 23.04 23.68
N VAL A 401 16.53 22.61 22.81
CA VAL A 401 16.79 22.47 21.37
C VAL A 401 16.76 23.86 20.74
N ARG A 402 17.84 24.24 20.04
CA ARG A 402 17.90 25.51 19.31
C ARG A 402 17.34 25.28 17.91
N PHE A 403 16.33 26.04 17.52
CA PHE A 403 15.67 25.87 16.22
C PHE A 403 15.30 27.21 15.58
N GLY A 404 15.26 27.22 14.25
CA GLY A 404 14.78 28.36 13.46
C GLY A 404 13.88 27.90 12.32
N VAL A 405 13.24 28.85 11.65
CA VAL A 405 12.37 28.60 10.50
C VAL A 405 12.94 29.24 9.23
N LEU A 406 12.49 28.83 8.05
CA LEU A 406 12.89 29.53 6.82
C LEU A 406 12.37 30.97 6.80
N ALA A 407 13.20 31.86 6.24
CA ALA A 407 12.84 33.25 6.02
C ALA A 407 11.68 33.42 5.04
N LYS A 408 11.54 32.50 4.08
CA LYS A 408 10.43 32.33 3.13
C LYS A 408 10.18 30.84 2.92
N GLU A 409 8.91 30.46 2.89
CA GLU A 409 8.50 29.06 2.75
C GLU A 409 7.25 29.01 1.87
N ARG A 410 7.16 27.98 1.03
CA ARG A 410 6.01 27.71 0.15
C ARG A 410 5.45 26.33 0.47
N CYS A 411 4.31 26.00 -0.14
CA CYS A 411 3.81 24.64 -0.17
C CYS A 411 4.89 23.69 -0.68
N THR A 412 4.99 22.51 -0.08
CA THR A 412 5.91 21.46 -0.55
C THR A 412 5.58 20.96 -1.97
N GLY A 413 4.39 21.27 -2.48
CA GLY A 413 3.86 20.77 -3.74
C GLY A 413 3.17 19.41 -3.63
N ASP A 414 3.02 18.84 -2.42
CA ASP A 414 2.32 17.54 -2.24
C ASP A 414 0.95 17.49 -2.93
N PRO A 415 0.02 18.46 -2.75
CA PRO A 415 -1.28 18.41 -3.41
C PRO A 415 -1.15 18.32 -4.94
N ALA A 416 -0.31 19.18 -5.54
CA ALA A 416 -0.04 19.18 -6.98
C ALA A 416 0.51 17.83 -7.47
N LYS A 417 1.49 17.26 -6.76
CA LYS A 417 2.08 15.95 -7.09
C LYS A 417 1.06 14.81 -7.04
N ARG A 418 0.16 14.80 -6.04
CA ARG A 418 -0.83 13.73 -5.85
C ARG A 418 -2.06 13.87 -6.74
N THR A 419 -2.35 15.07 -7.22
CA THR A 419 -3.45 15.33 -8.17
C THR A 419 -3.00 15.31 -9.62
N GLY A 420 -1.69 15.27 -9.89
CA GLY A 420 -1.15 15.10 -11.24
C GLY A 420 -0.69 16.40 -11.92
N ASN A 421 -0.76 17.55 -11.24
CA ASN A 421 -0.16 18.79 -11.75
C ASN A 421 1.36 18.77 -11.51
N GLU A 422 2.08 18.06 -12.37
CA GLU A 422 3.51 17.87 -12.23
C GLU A 422 4.27 19.19 -12.39
N TYR A 423 3.87 20.05 -13.34
CA TYR A 423 4.54 21.34 -13.57
C TYR A 423 4.54 22.21 -12.31
N MET A 424 3.36 22.40 -11.70
CA MET A 424 3.22 23.13 -10.43
C MET A 424 4.03 22.49 -9.30
N PHE A 425 4.09 21.15 -9.25
CA PHE A 425 4.93 20.46 -8.28
C PHE A 425 6.42 20.77 -8.47
N GLN A 426 6.94 20.66 -9.69
CA GLN A 426 8.37 20.89 -9.96
C GLN A 426 8.78 22.34 -9.70
N GLU A 427 7.94 23.31 -10.06
CA GLU A 427 8.18 24.73 -9.77
C GLU A 427 8.30 25.00 -8.26
N LEU A 428 7.33 24.51 -7.48
CA LEU A 428 7.35 24.64 -6.01
C LEU A 428 8.54 23.89 -5.40
N ALA A 429 8.83 22.68 -5.90
CA ALA A 429 9.93 21.85 -5.41
C ALA A 429 11.30 22.51 -5.65
N ASN A 430 11.57 22.96 -6.88
CA ASN A 430 12.84 23.59 -7.23
C ASN A 430 13.07 24.87 -6.42
N ALA A 431 12.04 25.71 -6.27
CA ALA A 431 12.13 26.92 -5.46
C ALA A 431 12.41 26.61 -3.97
N ASN A 432 11.71 25.64 -3.39
CA ASN A 432 11.95 25.23 -2.00
C ASN A 432 13.33 24.58 -1.82
N ILE A 433 13.79 23.77 -2.77
CA ILE A 433 15.12 23.13 -2.74
C ILE A 433 16.22 24.19 -2.78
N ALA A 434 16.06 25.25 -3.59
CA ALA A 434 17.02 26.35 -3.63
C ALA A 434 17.13 27.06 -2.27
N ASP A 435 15.99 27.40 -1.66
CA ASP A 435 15.93 28.06 -0.34
C ASP A 435 16.50 27.14 0.77
N LEU A 436 16.19 25.84 0.72
CA LEU A 436 16.69 24.85 1.68
C LEU A 436 18.20 24.63 1.53
N LYS A 437 18.73 24.49 0.31
CA LYS A 437 20.18 24.40 0.06
C LYS A 437 20.90 25.66 0.57
N ALA A 438 20.33 26.84 0.32
CA ALA A 438 20.89 28.11 0.80
C ALA A 438 20.93 28.19 2.33
N SER A 439 19.92 27.65 3.02
CA SER A 439 19.88 27.60 4.49
C SER A 439 20.94 26.69 5.12
N LYS A 440 21.50 25.75 4.34
CA LYS A 440 22.45 24.71 4.79
C LYS A 440 21.91 23.85 5.95
N ALA A 441 20.59 23.77 6.12
CA ALA A 441 19.97 22.94 7.13
C ALA A 441 20.29 21.46 6.90
N LYS A 442 20.82 20.79 7.93
CA LYS A 442 21.13 19.35 7.88
C LYS A 442 19.96 18.48 8.34
N LYS A 443 19.16 19.01 9.26
CA LYS A 443 18.02 18.32 9.87
C LYS A 443 16.79 19.23 9.87
N ILE A 444 15.67 18.69 9.37
CA ILE A 444 14.38 19.36 9.27
C ILE A 444 13.36 18.63 10.13
N VAL A 445 12.61 19.38 10.94
CA VAL A 445 11.50 18.86 11.75
C VAL A 445 10.20 19.49 11.27
N THR A 446 9.15 18.68 11.10
CA THR A 446 7.81 19.17 10.75
C THR A 446 6.70 18.34 11.39
N SER A 447 5.56 18.94 11.69
CA SER A 447 4.36 18.23 12.17
C SER A 447 3.43 17.78 11.04
N CYS A 448 3.85 17.87 9.78
CA CYS A 448 3.06 17.38 8.64
C CYS A 448 3.71 16.14 8.00
N PRO A 449 3.11 14.94 8.11
CA PRO A 449 3.70 13.75 7.52
C PRO A 449 3.68 13.75 5.99
N HIS A 450 2.80 14.53 5.36
CA HIS A 450 2.86 14.78 3.90
C HIS A 450 4.13 15.53 3.52
N CYS A 451 4.53 16.54 4.32
CA CYS A 451 5.78 17.27 4.09
C CYS A 451 7.01 16.37 4.29
N VAL A 452 6.98 15.47 5.28
CA VAL A 452 8.04 14.45 5.47
C VAL A 452 8.22 13.61 4.22
N LYS A 453 7.14 13.08 3.64
CA LYS A 453 7.23 12.29 2.40
C LYS A 453 7.72 13.13 1.22
N THR A 454 7.17 14.32 1.02
CA THR A 454 7.48 15.11 -0.18
C THR A 454 8.91 15.65 -0.16
N ILE A 455 9.36 16.22 0.96
CA ILE A 455 10.75 16.72 1.09
C ILE A 455 11.74 15.54 1.22
N GLY A 456 11.36 14.46 1.91
CA GLY A 456 12.25 13.34 2.17
C GLY A 456 12.44 12.42 0.97
N ASP A 457 11.38 12.16 0.19
CA ASP A 457 11.41 11.18 -0.90
C ASP A 457 11.25 11.80 -2.29
N ASP A 458 10.30 12.73 -2.46
CA ASP A 458 10.04 13.27 -3.79
C ASP A 458 11.11 14.32 -4.18
N TYR A 459 11.63 15.12 -3.25
CA TYR A 459 12.74 16.06 -3.51
C TYR A 459 14.08 15.34 -3.74
N ARG A 460 14.25 14.12 -3.21
CA ARG A 460 15.43 13.28 -3.48
C ARG A 460 15.64 13.04 -4.98
N ARG A 461 14.55 12.98 -5.76
CA ARG A 461 14.61 12.82 -7.23
C ARG A 461 15.18 14.03 -7.96
N PHE A 462 15.22 15.19 -7.32
CA PHE A 462 15.87 16.40 -7.81
C PHE A 462 17.31 16.54 -7.25
N GLY A 463 17.85 15.48 -6.66
CA GLY A 463 19.18 15.48 -6.04
C GLY A 463 19.24 16.28 -4.74
N TYR A 464 18.11 16.47 -4.04
CA TYR A 464 18.08 17.08 -2.71
C TYR A 464 17.87 16.02 -1.64
N GLU A 465 18.91 15.77 -0.85
CA GLU A 465 18.87 14.84 0.29
C GLU A 465 19.04 15.60 1.60
N VAL A 466 18.16 15.31 2.56
CA VAL A 466 18.19 15.91 3.89
C VAL A 466 17.59 14.94 4.90
N GLU A 467 18.03 15.01 6.15
CA GLU A 467 17.35 14.33 7.25
C GLU A 467 16.09 15.13 7.59
N ILE A 468 14.91 14.64 7.16
CA ILE A 468 13.63 15.19 7.58
C ILE A 468 12.87 14.19 8.44
N VAL A 469 12.39 14.65 9.60
CA VAL A 469 11.66 13.83 10.56
C VAL A 469 10.35 14.48 10.99
N HIS A 470 9.37 13.64 11.29
CA HIS A 470 8.12 14.10 11.87
C HIS A 470 8.32 14.53 13.33
N SER A 471 7.60 15.56 13.79
CA SER A 471 7.67 16.05 15.18
C SER A 471 7.41 14.96 16.22
N ALA A 472 6.49 14.03 15.96
CA ALA A 472 6.28 12.85 16.81
C ALA A 472 7.55 12.01 17.03
N VAL A 473 8.38 11.83 16.00
CA VAL A 473 9.62 11.05 16.10
C VAL A 473 10.68 11.86 16.86
N PHE A 474 10.83 13.13 16.49
CA PHE A 474 11.83 14.01 17.11
C PHE A 474 11.54 14.29 18.59
N VAL A 475 10.26 14.53 18.93
CA VAL A 475 9.84 14.77 20.32
C VAL A 475 9.95 13.49 21.15
N GLU A 476 9.68 12.31 20.58
CA GLU A 476 9.94 11.04 21.28
C GLU A 476 11.42 10.91 21.66
N GLU A 477 12.33 11.24 20.75
CA GLU A 477 13.78 11.21 20.94
C GLU A 477 14.22 12.16 22.07
N VAL A 478 13.87 13.45 21.96
CA VAL A 478 14.35 14.49 22.91
C VAL A 478 13.68 14.46 24.28
N THR A 479 12.63 13.65 24.45
CA THR A 479 11.94 13.44 25.74
C THR A 479 12.15 12.04 26.31
N ARG A 480 13.01 11.22 25.70
CA ARG A 480 13.20 9.81 26.08
C ARG A 480 13.78 9.63 27.48
N ASP A 481 14.54 10.61 27.95
CA ASP A 481 15.11 10.68 29.29
C ASP A 481 14.09 11.04 30.38
N LEU A 482 12.94 11.61 30.00
CA LEU A 482 11.92 12.00 30.96
C LEU A 482 11.25 10.77 31.58
N ARG A 483 11.45 10.61 32.88
CA ARG A 483 10.70 9.70 33.73
C ARG A 483 9.58 10.47 34.40
N LEU A 484 8.40 10.45 33.79
CA LEU A 484 7.20 10.98 34.41
C LEU A 484 6.71 9.96 35.44
N ALA A 485 6.31 10.43 36.62
CA ALA A 485 5.58 9.58 37.55
C ALA A 485 4.35 9.04 36.79
N ALA A 486 4.05 7.74 36.95
CA ALA A 486 2.86 7.14 36.33
C ALA A 486 1.64 8.00 36.70
N GLY A 487 1.12 8.74 35.73
CA GLY A 487 0.12 9.77 35.97
C GLY A 487 -1.29 9.20 35.86
N GLY A 488 -1.90 8.95 37.02
CA GLY A 488 -3.31 9.21 37.31
C GLY A 488 -4.35 8.21 36.81
N ASP A 489 -4.83 7.36 37.70
CA ASP A 489 -6.13 6.67 37.57
C ASP A 489 -7.26 7.72 37.57
N GLY A 490 -7.64 8.21 36.38
CA GLY A 490 -8.73 9.15 36.19
C GLY A 490 -9.43 8.95 34.84
N PRO A 491 -10.77 9.09 34.78
CA PRO A 491 -11.57 8.86 33.56
C PRO A 491 -11.22 9.78 32.37
N ASP A 492 -10.42 10.83 32.57
CA ASP A 492 -9.91 11.76 31.55
C ASP A 492 -8.65 11.27 30.81
N GLY A 493 -8.18 10.04 31.06
CA GLY A 493 -6.96 9.46 30.48
C GLY A 493 -7.13 8.64 29.19
N ALA A 494 -8.37 8.24 28.85
CA ALA A 494 -8.64 7.37 27.71
C ALA A 494 -8.60 8.13 26.38
N VAL A 495 -7.61 7.83 25.55
CA VAL A 495 -7.42 8.43 24.22
C VAL A 495 -7.50 7.37 23.14
N THR A 496 -7.99 7.74 21.96
CA THR A 496 -7.79 6.95 20.75
C THR A 496 -6.88 7.69 19.80
N TYR A 497 -5.92 6.98 19.21
CA TYR A 497 -4.99 7.55 18.25
C TYR A 497 -5.44 7.29 16.81
N HIS A 498 -5.53 8.34 16.01
CA HIS A 498 -5.65 8.19 14.57
C HIS A 498 -4.26 8.22 13.92
N ASP A 499 -3.76 7.04 13.53
CA ASP A 499 -2.54 6.91 12.74
C ASP A 499 -2.67 7.60 11.37
N PRO A 500 -1.94 8.70 11.10
CA PRO A 500 -1.92 9.31 9.78
C PRO A 500 -1.27 8.36 8.78
N CYS A 501 -1.91 8.12 7.64
CA CYS A 501 -1.39 7.16 6.66
C CYS A 501 0.04 7.51 6.17
N TYR A 502 0.37 8.79 5.97
CA TYR A 502 1.71 9.23 5.57
C TYR A 502 2.76 9.05 6.68
N LEU A 503 2.37 9.06 7.96
CA LEU A 503 3.30 8.83 9.07
C LEU A 503 3.51 7.33 9.30
N ALA A 504 2.40 6.59 9.42
CA ALA A 504 2.43 5.19 9.79
C ALA A 504 2.73 4.27 8.61
N ARG A 505 1.96 4.34 7.53
CA ARG A 505 2.07 3.41 6.40
C ARG A 505 3.22 3.76 5.45
N TYR A 506 3.41 5.04 5.17
CA TYR A 506 4.53 5.49 4.33
C TYR A 506 5.83 5.61 5.13
N GLY A 507 5.79 6.25 6.29
CA GLY A 507 6.97 6.48 7.11
C GLY A 507 7.38 5.32 8.02
N GLY A 508 6.52 4.32 8.22
CA GLY A 508 6.77 3.22 9.17
C GLY A 508 6.78 3.66 10.63
N LYS A 509 6.24 4.85 10.94
CA LYS A 509 6.31 5.50 12.26
C LYS A 509 5.03 5.25 13.04
N VAL A 510 4.97 4.08 13.69
CA VAL A 510 3.81 3.64 14.47
C VAL A 510 4.08 3.63 15.97
N ASP A 511 5.32 3.39 16.40
CA ASP A 511 5.63 3.22 17.82
C ASP A 511 5.94 4.54 18.50
N GLU A 512 6.56 5.50 17.80
CA GLU A 512 6.94 6.78 18.38
C GLU A 512 5.74 7.59 18.92
N PRO A 513 4.60 7.73 18.18
CA PRO A 513 3.40 8.38 18.72
C PRO A 513 2.85 7.66 19.95
N ARG A 514 2.88 6.33 19.97
CA ARG A 514 2.36 5.51 21.08
C ARG A 514 3.25 5.61 22.32
N SER A 515 4.58 5.60 22.13
CA SER A 515 5.56 5.84 23.18
C SER A 515 5.34 7.20 23.84
N LEU A 516 5.10 8.25 23.04
CA LEU A 516 4.75 9.57 23.57
C LEU A 516 3.44 9.55 24.35
N LEU A 517 2.36 8.99 23.78
CA LEU A 517 1.08 8.91 24.47
C LEU A 517 1.21 8.18 25.82
N ALA A 518 1.85 7.00 25.84
CA ALA A 518 2.06 6.22 27.05
C ALA A 518 2.95 6.93 28.08
N ARG A 519 4.08 7.52 27.64
CA ARG A 519 5.01 8.26 28.50
C ARG A 519 4.33 9.42 29.21
N PHE A 520 3.43 10.11 28.51
CA PHE A 520 2.66 11.23 29.02
C PHE A 520 1.27 10.80 29.53
N GLY A 521 1.13 9.56 30.03
CA GLY A 521 -0.01 9.14 30.86
C GLY A 521 -1.32 8.87 30.13
N ALA A 522 -1.29 8.55 28.84
CA ALA A 522 -2.51 8.17 28.10
C ALA A 522 -2.84 6.67 28.24
N ASP A 523 -4.11 6.35 28.47
CA ASP A 523 -4.69 5.02 28.23
C ASP A 523 -5.11 4.94 26.74
N VAL A 524 -4.28 4.32 25.91
CA VAL A 524 -4.50 4.27 24.45
C VAL A 524 -5.47 3.14 24.07
N ARG A 525 -6.68 3.52 23.68
CA ARG A 525 -7.70 2.63 23.11
C ARG A 525 -7.59 2.61 21.59
N GLU A 526 -6.95 1.56 21.09
CA GLU A 526 -6.70 1.39 19.66
C GLU A 526 -7.99 1.07 18.89
N PRO A 527 -8.28 1.77 17.78
CA PRO A 527 -9.32 1.34 16.86
C PRO A 527 -8.92 0.04 16.17
N VAL A 528 -9.89 -0.75 15.69
CA VAL A 528 -9.65 -2.04 14.99
C VAL A 528 -8.62 -1.88 13.86
N ARG A 529 -8.72 -0.78 13.12
CA ARG A 529 -7.78 -0.40 12.05
C ARG A 529 -6.80 0.65 12.56
N ASN A 530 -5.60 0.21 12.93
CA ASN A 530 -4.50 1.00 13.50
C ASN A 530 -3.14 0.67 12.86
N ARG A 531 -2.07 1.31 13.36
CA ARG A 531 -0.66 1.09 12.99
C ARG A 531 -0.42 1.19 11.48
N GLU A 532 0.01 0.13 10.80
CA GLU A 532 0.25 0.13 9.34
C GLU A 532 -1.04 -0.01 8.51
N ASN A 533 -2.16 -0.36 9.14
CA ASN A 533 -3.47 -0.54 8.50
C ASN A 533 -4.58 0.43 8.97
N PRO A 534 -4.34 1.76 9.06
CA PRO A 534 -5.37 2.69 9.47
C PRO A 534 -6.36 2.93 8.33
N TYR A 535 -7.62 3.15 8.69
CA TYR A 535 -8.60 3.70 7.76
C TYR A 535 -8.28 5.18 7.52
N CYS A 536 -8.27 5.62 6.26
CA CYS A 536 -7.85 6.97 5.87
C CYS A 536 -8.84 8.03 6.39
N CYS A 537 -8.35 9.25 6.67
CA CYS A 537 -9.21 10.39 7.00
C CYS A 537 -9.94 10.99 5.78
N GLY A 538 -9.45 10.72 4.56
CA GLY A 538 -10.07 11.19 3.32
C GLY A 538 -9.45 12.44 2.69
N ALA A 539 -8.46 13.09 3.31
CA ALA A 539 -7.93 14.38 2.81
C ALA A 539 -6.98 14.28 1.59
N GLY A 540 -6.18 13.23 1.54
CA GLY A 540 -5.08 13.12 0.58
C GLY A 540 -5.56 13.06 -0.87
N GLY A 541 -4.65 13.22 -1.83
CA GLY A 541 -4.99 13.09 -3.26
C GLY A 541 -5.88 14.19 -3.82
N GLY A 542 -5.96 15.35 -3.15
CA GLY A 542 -6.79 16.50 -3.55
C GLY A 542 -8.16 16.56 -2.87
N LEU A 543 -8.59 15.50 -2.18
CA LEU A 543 -9.95 15.37 -1.65
C LEU A 543 -10.25 16.22 -0.40
N LEU A 544 -9.27 16.95 0.11
CA LEU A 544 -9.52 18.01 1.09
C LEU A 544 -10.44 19.11 0.51
N PHE A 545 -10.28 19.40 -0.79
CA PHE A 545 -10.94 20.50 -1.49
C PHE A 545 -12.16 20.06 -2.30
N ALA A 546 -12.42 18.76 -2.40
CA ALA A 546 -13.53 18.24 -3.18
C ALA A 546 -14.87 18.52 -2.50
N ASP A 547 -15.87 18.88 -3.30
CA ASP A 547 -17.25 18.99 -2.84
C ASP A 547 -17.83 17.61 -2.56
N LYS A 548 -18.22 17.41 -1.30
CA LYS A 548 -18.53 16.07 -0.77
C LYS A 548 -19.99 15.69 -0.93
N GLU A 549 -20.85 16.65 -1.28
CA GLU A 549 -22.30 16.47 -1.39
C GLU A 549 -22.73 15.85 -2.71
N GLU A 550 -21.87 15.89 -3.74
CA GLU A 550 -22.15 15.36 -5.08
C GLU A 550 -21.73 13.90 -5.28
N GLU A 551 -21.10 13.28 -4.28
CA GLU A 551 -20.62 11.90 -4.37
C GLU A 551 -21.53 10.89 -3.65
N PRO A 552 -21.88 9.76 -4.30
CA PRO A 552 -22.60 8.69 -3.63
C PRO A 552 -21.76 8.08 -2.49
N GLY A 553 -22.46 7.55 -1.49
CA GLY A 553 -21.86 6.94 -0.30
C GLY A 553 -21.61 7.94 0.84
N ALA A 554 -20.95 7.47 1.89
CA ALA A 554 -20.56 8.28 3.04
C ALA A 554 -19.27 9.07 2.76
N ARG A 555 -19.01 10.13 3.53
CA ARG A 555 -17.67 10.73 3.53
C ARG A 555 -16.71 9.76 4.21
N ILE A 556 -15.51 9.62 3.64
CA ILE A 556 -14.45 8.76 4.17
C ILE A 556 -14.14 9.11 5.64
N SER A 557 -14.14 10.41 5.95
CA SER A 557 -13.94 10.94 7.30
C SER A 557 -15.00 10.49 8.28
N ASP A 558 -16.27 10.39 7.87
CA ASP A 558 -17.38 9.99 8.74
C ASP A 558 -17.27 8.51 9.12
N VAL A 559 -16.94 7.66 8.13
CA VAL A 559 -16.67 6.24 8.37
C VAL A 559 -15.50 6.07 9.35
N ARG A 560 -14.41 6.83 9.17
CA ARG A 560 -13.28 6.78 10.10
C ARG A 560 -13.66 7.30 11.47
N PHE A 561 -14.38 8.42 11.54
CA PHE A 561 -14.74 9.04 12.81
C PHE A 561 -15.59 8.11 13.66
N LYS A 562 -16.56 7.42 13.05
CA LYS A 562 -17.34 6.38 13.73
C LYS A 562 -16.46 5.27 14.31
N GLN A 563 -15.48 4.76 13.56
CA GLN A 563 -14.53 3.76 14.07
C GLN A 563 -13.68 4.27 15.26
N LEU A 564 -13.40 5.57 15.32
CA LEU A 564 -12.70 6.18 16.44
C LEU A 564 -13.65 6.30 17.65
N GLN A 565 -14.91 6.66 17.45
CA GLN A 565 -15.92 6.69 18.52
C GLN A 565 -16.19 5.31 19.12
N GLU A 566 -16.17 4.25 18.30
CA GLU A 566 -16.36 2.85 18.73
C GLU A 566 -15.28 2.37 19.73
N THR A 567 -14.16 3.08 19.87
CA THR A 567 -13.16 2.80 20.92
C THR A 567 -13.62 3.20 22.32
N GLY A 568 -14.66 4.03 22.42
CA GLY A 568 -15.15 4.58 23.68
C GLY A 568 -14.19 5.58 24.34
N ALA A 569 -13.19 6.09 23.63
CA ALA A 569 -12.30 7.14 24.14
C ALA A 569 -12.95 8.52 24.03
N GLY A 570 -12.83 9.34 25.08
CA GLY A 570 -13.35 10.72 25.10
C GLY A 570 -12.50 11.71 24.29
N THR A 571 -11.26 11.34 23.95
CA THR A 571 -10.34 12.19 23.18
C THR A 571 -9.75 11.42 21.98
N VAL A 572 -9.77 12.04 20.81
CA VAL A 572 -9.06 11.60 19.61
C VAL A 572 -7.77 12.41 19.47
N VAL A 573 -6.64 11.71 19.45
CA VAL A 573 -5.33 12.30 19.17
C VAL A 573 -4.94 12.10 17.72
N THR A 574 -4.49 13.16 17.06
CA THR A 574 -3.98 13.12 15.67
C THR A 574 -2.56 13.69 15.60
N ALA A 575 -1.83 13.35 14.54
CA ALA A 575 -0.48 13.86 14.28
C ALA A 575 -0.32 14.30 12.81
N CYS A 576 -1.38 14.88 12.25
CA CYS A 576 -1.39 15.34 10.87
C CYS A 576 -2.44 16.44 10.69
N PRO A 577 -2.08 17.59 10.10
CA PRO A 577 -3.01 18.71 9.92
C PRO A 577 -4.24 18.33 9.07
N PHE A 578 -4.02 17.61 7.97
CA PHE A 578 -5.09 17.15 7.09
C PHE A 578 -6.04 16.16 7.79
N CYS A 579 -5.51 15.26 8.63
CA CYS A 579 -6.36 14.35 9.41
C CYS A 579 -7.18 15.12 10.45
N SER A 580 -6.57 16.10 11.13
CA SER A 580 -7.26 16.96 12.08
C SER A 580 -8.44 17.68 11.43
N ILE A 581 -8.22 18.34 10.27
CA ILE A 581 -9.28 19.08 9.56
C ILE A 581 -10.44 18.14 9.18
N MET A 582 -10.13 17.01 8.54
CA MET A 582 -11.17 16.10 8.06
C MET A 582 -11.99 15.47 9.19
N LEU A 583 -11.34 15.06 10.28
CA LEU A 583 -12.02 14.38 11.37
C LEU A 583 -12.79 15.34 12.28
N LYS A 584 -12.30 16.56 12.49
CA LYS A 584 -13.09 17.64 13.13
C LYS A 584 -14.30 18.00 12.29
N GLY A 585 -14.16 18.05 10.95
CA GLY A 585 -15.30 18.24 10.05
C GLY A 585 -16.33 17.11 10.15
N ALA A 586 -15.89 15.86 10.31
CA ALA A 586 -16.78 14.73 10.56
C ALA A 586 -17.51 14.84 11.90
N GLN A 587 -16.80 15.26 12.96
CA GLN A 587 -17.40 15.53 14.26
C GLN A 587 -18.48 16.61 14.20
N ALA A 588 -18.22 17.73 13.52
CA ALA A 588 -19.16 18.83 13.42
C ALA A 588 -20.48 18.42 12.75
N SER A 589 -20.46 17.38 11.92
CA SER A 589 -21.66 16.81 11.29
C SER A 589 -22.27 15.63 12.06
N ALA A 590 -21.68 15.20 13.19
CA ALA A 590 -22.15 14.08 13.98
C ALA A 590 -22.99 14.56 15.18
N PRO A 591 -24.32 14.32 15.21
CA PRO A 591 -25.19 14.78 16.29
C PRO A 591 -24.77 14.22 17.65
N GLY A 592 -24.69 15.09 18.67
CA GLY A 592 -24.45 14.70 20.06
C GLY A 592 -23.02 14.19 20.37
N SER A 593 -22.05 14.39 19.48
CA SER A 593 -20.68 13.93 19.72
C SER A 593 -19.89 14.89 20.63
N GLU A 594 -19.53 14.43 21.83
CA GLU A 594 -18.73 15.18 22.82
C GLU A 594 -17.21 14.92 22.74
N VAL A 595 -16.77 14.08 21.80
CA VAL A 595 -15.36 13.68 21.64
C VAL A 595 -14.45 14.89 21.39
N GLN A 596 -13.36 15.01 22.15
CA GLN A 596 -12.40 16.10 21.97
C GLN A 596 -11.31 15.73 20.94
N PHE A 597 -10.88 16.71 20.12
CA PHE A 597 -9.74 16.53 19.22
C PHE A 597 -8.52 17.27 19.72
N VAL A 598 -7.42 16.54 19.86
CA VAL A 598 -6.14 17.09 20.32
C VAL A 598 -5.04 16.67 19.34
N ASP A 599 -4.15 17.60 18.99
CA ASP A 599 -2.92 17.24 18.27
C ASP A 599 -1.89 16.65 19.25
N LEU A 600 -1.11 15.67 18.81
CA LEU A 600 -0.13 14.97 19.63
C LEU A 600 0.86 15.91 20.34
N MET A 601 1.31 16.98 19.67
CA MET A 601 2.24 17.94 20.30
C MET A 601 1.55 18.72 21.41
N THR A 602 0.29 19.10 21.22
CA THR A 602 -0.53 19.74 22.26
C THR A 602 -0.77 18.80 23.43
N PHE A 603 -1.05 17.52 23.17
CA PHE A 603 -1.22 16.50 24.22
C PHE A 603 0.03 16.37 25.09
N VAL A 604 1.20 16.25 24.44
CA VAL A 604 2.51 16.12 25.10
C VAL A 604 2.85 17.38 25.88
N ASN A 605 2.75 18.56 25.25
CA ASN A 605 3.11 19.83 25.88
C ASN A 605 2.25 20.12 27.12
N GLY A 606 0.95 19.83 27.07
CA GLY A 606 0.05 20.01 28.21
C GLY A 606 0.39 19.15 29.44
N ARG A 607 1.24 18.12 29.27
CA ARG A 607 1.67 17.19 30.32
C ARG A 607 3.19 17.22 30.54
N LEU A 608 3.90 18.13 29.89
CA LEU A 608 5.33 18.31 30.08
C LEU A 608 5.59 18.95 31.46
N PRO A 609 6.47 18.39 32.30
CA PRO A 609 6.86 19.02 33.56
C PRO A 609 7.40 20.41 33.28
N ARG A 610 6.72 21.44 33.78
CA ARG A 610 7.26 22.79 33.75
C ARG A 610 8.38 22.87 34.78
N ALA A 611 9.53 23.42 34.39
CA ALA A 611 10.57 23.77 35.36
C ALA A 611 9.90 24.65 36.44
N ARG A 612 10.02 24.26 37.71
CA ARG A 612 9.71 25.19 38.81
C ARG A 612 10.69 26.34 38.63
N GLY A 613 10.16 27.51 38.29
CA GLY A 613 10.94 28.73 38.10
C GLY A 613 11.72 29.12 39.34
#